data_AF-A0A520G3P4-F1
#
_entry.id   AF-A0A520G3P4-F1
#
_cell.length_a   1.000
_cell.length_b   1.000
_cell.length_c   1.000
_cell.angle_alpha   90.00
_cell.angle_beta   90.00
_cell.angle_gamma   90.00
#
_symmetry.space_group_name_H-M   'P 1'
#
loop_
_entity.id
_entity.type
_entity.pdbx_description
1 polymer ?
#
loop_
_entity_poly.entity_id
_entity_poly.type
_entity_poly.pdbx_seq_one_letter_code
_entity_poly.pdbx_strand_id
1 'polypeptide(L)'
;MSNVTPLTPSLTYAEPDFALIAQSTKDISRLAVFQTPKMMAVMDKAQRASTNALALDPVLGEKLVAISTKAQNLDFRELFGQLAEIDQELAKGKLSPADVKAAQGAREELTGLFGTQISDIKATLRNAATGVKQKLGEISAIVLSERTQETLTQQEQRKPELVSAIAAKRAAWKGLDGDRAKIIAAQDVIRARNIVDIYKDFIPKDLEKVDLKKPEAEAIRLGVEVLKKIMGEISEGFKYSDLADQRKALDSQIEQLDSDILALVAEQRENDALIGDLSAVISIDGKRNALIGEVNKLPSAFTGFADELDKLSGTAVTEASVTKILSSIKTYAANCLDARNRVIIT
;
A
#
# COMPACT_ATOMS: atom_id res chain seq x y z
N MET A 1 -21.44 -32.74 49.67
CA MET A 1 -20.36 -31.93 49.10
C MET A 1 -19.88 -32.61 47.84
N SER A 2 -20.36 -32.15 46.68
CA SER A 2 -19.98 -32.71 45.38
C SER A 2 -18.76 -31.94 44.87
N ASN A 3 -17.68 -32.65 44.55
CA ASN A 3 -16.51 -32.11 43.86
C ASN A 3 -16.93 -31.61 42.48
N VAL A 4 -17.26 -30.32 42.38
CA VAL A 4 -17.43 -29.64 41.10
C VAL A 4 -16.06 -29.12 40.71
N THR A 5 -15.47 -29.70 39.66
CA THR A 5 -14.25 -29.17 39.06
C THR A 5 -14.55 -27.75 38.58
N PRO A 6 -13.88 -26.71 39.09
CA PRO A 6 -14.11 -25.35 38.62
C PRO A 6 -13.78 -25.28 37.13
N LEU A 7 -14.69 -24.72 36.33
CA LEU A 7 -14.41 -24.32 34.96
C LEU A 7 -13.14 -23.47 34.98
N THR A 8 -12.06 -24.00 34.42
CA THR A 8 -10.81 -23.28 34.24
C THR A 8 -10.85 -22.67 32.84
N PRO A 9 -11.04 -21.35 32.69
CA PRO A 9 -10.79 -20.72 31.40
C PRO A 9 -9.28 -20.81 31.18
N SER A 10 -8.87 -21.57 30.17
CA SER A 10 -7.47 -21.75 29.76
C SER A 10 -7.11 -20.94 28.52
N LEU A 11 -8.02 -20.09 28.03
CA LEU A 11 -7.84 -19.35 26.79
C LEU A 11 -7.32 -17.95 27.09
N THR A 12 -6.01 -17.78 26.91
CA THR A 12 -5.41 -16.46 26.79
C THR A 12 -5.67 -15.96 25.38
N TYR A 13 -6.52 -14.94 25.23
CA TYR A 13 -6.79 -14.34 23.93
C TYR A 13 -5.65 -13.40 23.53
N ALA A 14 -5.20 -13.49 22.27
CA ALA A 14 -4.16 -12.62 21.75
C ALA A 14 -4.65 -11.16 21.70
N GLU A 15 -3.81 -10.24 22.15
CA GLU A 15 -4.04 -8.81 22.00
C GLU A 15 -3.61 -8.36 20.59
N PRO A 16 -4.35 -7.43 19.94
CA PRO A 16 -3.91 -6.79 18.71
C PRO A 16 -2.65 -5.94 18.90
N ASP A 17 -1.78 -5.92 17.91
CA ASP A 17 -0.74 -4.91 17.78
C ASP A 17 -1.36 -3.62 17.22
N PHE A 18 -1.79 -2.75 18.13
CA PHE A 18 -2.37 -1.46 17.77
C PHE A 18 -1.37 -0.54 17.06
N ALA A 19 -0.06 -0.66 17.31
CA ALA A 19 0.95 0.12 16.60
C ALA A 19 1.01 -0.29 15.12
N LEU A 20 0.96 -1.60 14.84
CA LEU A 20 0.87 -2.10 13.48
C LEU A 20 -0.43 -1.69 12.79
N ILE A 21 -1.57 -1.69 13.51
CA ILE A 21 -2.86 -1.20 12.99
C ILE A 21 -2.74 0.28 12.59
N ALA A 22 -2.29 1.14 13.52
CA ALA A 22 -2.16 2.58 13.28
C ALA A 22 -1.19 2.88 12.13
N GLN A 23 -0.03 2.22 12.11
CA GLN A 23 0.97 2.39 11.05
C GLN A 23 0.45 1.90 9.70
N SER A 24 -0.28 0.79 9.66
CA SER A 24 -0.89 0.27 8.43
C SER A 24 -1.96 1.22 7.90
N THR A 25 -2.83 1.76 8.75
CA THR A 25 -3.81 2.79 8.37
C THR A 25 -3.14 4.03 7.78
N LYS A 26 -2.09 4.52 8.42
CA LYS A 26 -1.31 5.68 7.94
C LYS A 26 -0.63 5.39 6.59
N ASP A 27 -0.01 4.22 6.45
CA ASP A 27 0.63 3.82 5.21
C ASP A 27 -0.37 3.68 4.06
N ILE A 28 -1.54 3.07 4.30
CA ILE A 28 -2.61 2.97 3.29
C ILE A 28 -3.02 4.36 2.82
N SER A 29 -3.26 5.30 3.74
CA SER A 29 -3.66 6.67 3.39
C SER A 29 -2.59 7.42 2.63
N ARG A 30 -1.32 7.30 3.05
CA ARG A 30 -0.18 7.93 2.38
C ARG A 30 0.03 7.38 0.96
N LEU A 31 -0.13 6.08 0.78
CA LEU A 31 0.09 5.40 -0.50
C LEU A 31 -1.08 5.56 -1.47
N ALA A 32 -2.27 5.96 -0.99
CA ALA A 32 -3.46 6.17 -1.81
C ALA A 32 -3.39 7.42 -2.73
N VAL A 33 -2.20 8.01 -2.89
CA VAL A 33 -1.95 9.19 -3.75
C VAL A 33 -1.17 8.75 -4.99
N PHE A 34 -1.82 8.78 -6.13
CA PHE A 34 -1.32 8.22 -7.39
C PHE A 34 -0.83 9.34 -8.31
N GLN A 35 0.19 9.04 -9.11
CA GLN A 35 0.82 10.01 -10.02
C GLN A 35 0.19 9.95 -11.41
N THR A 36 -0.42 8.82 -11.80
CA THR A 36 -0.91 8.60 -13.16
C THR A 36 -2.44 8.56 -13.23
N PRO A 37 -3.06 9.19 -14.25
CA PRO A 37 -4.49 9.05 -14.50
C PRO A 37 -4.87 7.68 -15.08
N LYS A 38 -3.90 6.90 -15.59
CA LYS A 38 -4.12 5.53 -16.11
C LYS A 38 -4.64 4.57 -15.04
N MET A 39 -4.46 4.92 -13.76
CA MET A 39 -4.85 4.12 -12.60
C MET A 39 -6.10 4.65 -11.87
N MET A 40 -6.89 5.58 -12.43
CA MET A 40 -8.02 6.23 -11.73
C MET A 40 -8.98 5.24 -11.04
N ALA A 41 -9.40 4.17 -11.71
CA ALA A 41 -10.32 3.19 -11.12
C ALA A 41 -9.70 2.44 -9.91
N VAL A 42 -8.38 2.23 -9.92
CA VAL A 42 -7.65 1.61 -8.81
C VAL A 42 -7.39 2.64 -7.72
N MET A 43 -7.11 3.89 -8.08
CA MET A 43 -6.97 5.01 -7.16
C MET A 43 -8.26 5.22 -6.34
N ASP A 44 -9.44 5.19 -6.98
CA ASP A 44 -10.73 5.29 -6.28
C ASP A 44 -10.91 4.16 -5.26
N LYS A 45 -10.52 2.92 -5.63
CA LYS A 45 -10.55 1.78 -4.71
C LYS A 45 -9.55 1.94 -3.57
N ALA A 46 -8.33 2.42 -3.84
CA ALA A 46 -7.31 2.68 -2.84
C ALA A 46 -7.77 3.76 -1.85
N GLN A 47 -8.42 4.82 -2.35
CA GLN A 47 -8.99 5.87 -1.52
C GLN A 47 -10.11 5.33 -0.64
N ARG A 48 -11.00 4.48 -1.18
CA ARG A 48 -12.03 3.79 -0.38
C ARG A 48 -11.40 2.89 0.70
N ALA A 49 -10.31 2.19 0.39
CA ALA A 49 -9.59 1.37 1.37
C ALA A 49 -9.01 2.25 2.49
N SER A 50 -8.43 3.40 2.14
CA SER A 50 -7.96 4.40 3.11
C SER A 50 -9.09 4.91 4.00
N THR A 51 -10.21 5.34 3.42
CA THR A 51 -11.37 5.81 4.20
C THR A 51 -11.90 4.72 5.14
N ASN A 52 -12.01 3.48 4.67
CA ASN A 52 -12.48 2.37 5.50
C ASN A 52 -11.49 2.01 6.62
N ALA A 53 -10.17 2.06 6.35
CA ALA A 53 -9.14 1.85 7.36
C ALA A 53 -9.14 2.95 8.43
N LEU A 54 -9.30 4.22 8.03
CA LEU A 54 -9.42 5.35 8.96
C LEU A 54 -10.68 5.24 9.83
N ALA A 55 -11.80 4.84 9.23
CA ALA A 55 -13.06 4.64 9.94
C ALA A 55 -13.06 3.44 10.91
N LEU A 56 -11.99 2.62 10.90
CA LEU A 56 -11.88 1.49 11.82
C LEU A 56 -11.59 1.94 13.25
N ASP A 57 -10.73 2.94 13.43
CA ASP A 57 -10.30 3.38 14.76
C ASP A 57 -11.46 3.84 15.67
N PRO A 58 -12.41 4.67 15.20
CA PRO A 58 -13.60 5.02 15.99
C PRO A 58 -14.44 3.81 16.38
N VAL A 59 -14.61 2.84 15.46
CA VAL A 59 -15.38 1.61 15.72
C VAL A 59 -14.70 0.78 16.81
N LEU A 60 -13.38 0.60 16.73
CA LEU A 60 -12.63 -0.14 17.76
C LEU A 60 -12.75 0.55 19.13
N GLY A 61 -12.57 1.87 19.16
CA GLY A 61 -12.71 2.66 20.38
C GLY A 61 -14.09 2.51 21.01
N GLU A 62 -15.15 2.71 20.23
CA GLU A 62 -16.54 2.58 20.70
C GLU A 62 -16.82 1.18 21.29
N LYS A 63 -16.43 0.11 20.58
CA LYS A 63 -16.72 -1.26 21.02
C LYS A 63 -15.92 -1.64 22.27
N LEU A 64 -14.65 -1.25 22.34
CA LEU A 64 -13.80 -1.50 23.51
C LEU A 64 -14.30 -0.75 24.75
N VAL A 65 -14.71 0.51 24.60
CA VAL A 65 -15.29 1.30 25.69
C VAL A 65 -16.58 0.66 26.19
N ALA A 66 -17.49 0.26 25.28
CA ALA A 66 -18.76 -0.37 25.66
C ALA A 66 -18.56 -1.65 26.47
N ILE A 67 -17.62 -2.52 26.06
CA ILE A 67 -17.27 -3.75 26.80
C ILE A 67 -16.65 -3.40 28.15
N SER A 68 -15.67 -2.50 28.17
CA SER A 68 -14.97 -2.10 29.40
C SER A 68 -15.95 -1.54 30.44
N THR A 69 -16.80 -0.59 30.06
CA THR A 69 -17.80 0.01 30.95
C THR A 69 -18.79 -1.04 31.46
N LYS A 70 -19.32 -1.91 30.60
CA LYS A 70 -20.27 -2.95 31.03
C LYS A 70 -19.60 -3.94 31.99
N ALA A 71 -18.37 -4.39 31.70
CA ALA A 71 -17.64 -5.31 32.58
C ALA A 71 -17.26 -4.67 33.93
N GLN A 72 -16.92 -3.38 33.95
CA GLN A 72 -16.59 -2.65 35.18
C GLN A 72 -17.79 -2.46 36.11
N ASN A 73 -19.00 -2.35 35.56
CA ASN A 73 -20.23 -2.13 36.33
C ASN A 73 -20.86 -3.44 36.84
N LEU A 74 -20.30 -4.61 36.51
CA LEU A 74 -20.77 -5.90 37.01
C LEU A 74 -19.98 -6.29 38.25
N ASP A 75 -20.68 -6.33 39.39
CA ASP A 75 -20.20 -6.90 40.65
C ASP A 75 -21.29 -7.80 41.22
N PHE A 76 -20.97 -9.09 41.36
CA PHE A 76 -21.91 -10.09 41.81
C PHE A 76 -21.72 -10.49 43.29
N ARG A 77 -20.79 -9.85 44.02
CA ARG A 77 -20.48 -10.22 45.42
C ARG A 77 -21.70 -10.15 46.33
N GLU A 78 -22.46 -9.05 46.24
CA GLU A 78 -23.67 -8.88 47.04
C GLU A 78 -24.75 -9.91 46.66
N LEU A 79 -24.96 -10.12 45.36
CA LEU A 79 -25.93 -11.08 44.84
C LEU A 79 -25.63 -12.51 45.30
N PHE A 80 -24.38 -12.96 45.18
CA PHE A 80 -23.98 -14.30 45.66
C PHE A 80 -24.00 -14.40 47.19
N GLY A 81 -23.71 -13.32 47.92
CA GLY A 81 -23.87 -13.25 49.37
C GLY A 81 -25.32 -13.49 49.80
N GLN A 82 -26.27 -12.78 49.19
CA GLN A 82 -27.70 -12.95 49.46
C GLN A 82 -28.20 -14.36 49.08
N LEU A 83 -27.76 -14.91 47.94
CA LEU A 83 -28.09 -16.29 47.57
C LEU A 83 -27.57 -17.30 48.60
N ALA A 84 -26.34 -17.13 49.10
CA ALA A 84 -25.76 -18.00 50.11
C ALA A 84 -26.51 -17.93 51.45
N GLU A 85 -26.95 -16.73 51.87
CA GLU A 85 -27.78 -16.56 53.07
C GLU A 85 -29.13 -17.27 52.93
N ILE A 86 -29.82 -17.10 51.79
CA ILE A 86 -31.08 -17.79 51.51
C ILE A 86 -30.90 -19.31 51.51
N ASP A 87 -29.86 -19.82 50.83
CA ASP A 87 -29.57 -21.25 50.77
C ASP A 87 -29.26 -21.83 52.16
N GLN A 88 -28.56 -21.07 53.02
CA GLN A 88 -28.30 -21.47 54.40
C GLN A 88 -29.58 -21.52 55.26
N GLU A 89 -30.46 -20.53 55.18
CA GLU A 89 -31.71 -20.51 55.95
C GLU A 89 -32.66 -21.63 55.52
N LEU A 90 -32.78 -21.89 54.21
CA LEU A 90 -33.55 -23.01 53.67
C LEU A 90 -32.98 -24.36 54.16
N ALA A 91 -31.65 -24.51 54.18
CA ALA A 91 -31.00 -25.75 54.62
C ALA A 91 -31.19 -26.07 56.11
N LYS A 92 -31.45 -25.06 56.97
CA LYS A 92 -31.73 -25.28 58.40
C LYS A 92 -33.04 -26.05 58.64
N GLY A 93 -33.99 -26.01 57.70
CA GLY A 93 -35.26 -26.74 57.80
C GLY A 93 -36.19 -26.27 58.92
N LYS A 94 -35.99 -25.06 59.47
CA LYS A 94 -36.76 -24.50 60.59
C LYS A 94 -37.81 -23.47 60.18
N LEU A 95 -37.88 -23.14 58.89
CA LEU A 95 -38.77 -22.13 58.34
C LEU A 95 -40.21 -22.66 58.22
N SER A 96 -41.19 -21.76 58.38
CA SER A 96 -42.59 -22.11 58.09
C SER A 96 -42.79 -22.33 56.59
N PRO A 97 -43.85 -23.05 56.16
CA PRO A 97 -44.14 -23.23 54.74
C PRO A 97 -44.28 -21.91 53.95
N ALA A 98 -44.79 -20.85 54.60
CA ALA A 98 -44.90 -19.53 54.00
C ALA A 98 -43.52 -18.88 53.78
N ASP A 99 -42.63 -18.98 54.77
CA ASP A 99 -41.27 -18.42 54.69
C ASP A 99 -40.40 -19.19 53.70
N VAL A 100 -40.56 -20.51 53.60
CA VAL A 100 -39.89 -21.33 52.58
C VAL A 100 -40.28 -20.85 51.18
N LYS A 101 -41.58 -20.63 50.93
CA LYS A 101 -42.07 -20.13 49.64
C LYS A 101 -41.52 -18.74 49.33
N ALA A 102 -41.48 -17.85 50.32
CA ALA A 102 -40.92 -16.50 50.15
C ALA A 102 -39.41 -16.55 49.83
N ALA A 103 -38.63 -17.35 50.56
CA ALA A 103 -37.20 -17.53 50.35
C ALA A 103 -36.90 -18.15 48.97
N GLN A 104 -37.69 -19.13 48.53
CA GLN A 104 -37.59 -19.69 47.17
C GLN A 104 -37.90 -18.64 46.09
N GLY A 105 -38.92 -17.80 46.28
CA GLY A 105 -39.23 -16.70 45.37
C GLY A 105 -38.09 -15.69 45.26
N ALA A 106 -37.53 -15.25 46.40
CA ALA A 106 -36.37 -14.34 46.41
C ALA A 106 -35.14 -14.95 45.72
N ARG A 107 -34.91 -16.26 45.93
CA ARG A 107 -33.83 -17.00 45.26
C ARG A 107 -34.00 -17.03 43.74
N GLU A 108 -35.22 -17.26 43.26
CA GLU A 108 -35.56 -17.24 41.83
C GLU A 108 -35.36 -15.84 41.23
N GLU A 109 -35.79 -14.78 41.92
CA GLU A 109 -35.59 -13.40 41.50
C GLU A 109 -34.10 -13.04 41.36
N LEU A 110 -33.28 -13.35 42.36
CA LEU A 110 -31.83 -13.10 42.33
C LEU A 110 -31.13 -13.91 41.23
N THR A 111 -31.53 -15.17 41.04
CA THR A 111 -31.01 -16.00 39.95
C THR A 111 -31.40 -15.44 38.58
N GLY A 112 -32.63 -14.92 38.45
CA GLY A 112 -33.11 -14.23 37.26
C GLY A 112 -32.34 -12.95 36.95
N LEU A 113 -32.04 -12.15 37.99
CA LEU A 113 -31.23 -10.93 37.87
C LEU A 113 -29.81 -11.26 37.39
N PHE A 114 -29.17 -12.27 37.98
CA PHE A 114 -27.87 -12.78 37.54
C PHE A 114 -27.91 -13.20 36.07
N GLY A 115 -28.90 -14.02 35.69
CA GLY A 115 -29.07 -14.48 34.31
C GLY A 115 -29.22 -13.33 33.32
N THR A 116 -29.98 -12.30 33.68
CA THR A 116 -30.19 -11.09 32.87
C THR A 116 -28.88 -10.31 32.68
N GLN A 117 -28.14 -10.05 33.76
CA GLN A 117 -26.88 -9.31 33.71
C GLN A 117 -25.80 -10.04 32.90
N ILE A 118 -25.72 -11.37 33.03
CA ILE A 118 -24.83 -12.21 32.21
C ILE A 118 -25.26 -12.20 30.74
N SER A 119 -26.56 -12.30 30.47
CA SER A 119 -27.09 -12.21 29.10
C SER A 119 -26.73 -10.88 28.44
N ASP A 120 -26.84 -9.78 29.17
CA ASP A 120 -26.50 -8.44 28.67
C ASP A 120 -25.03 -8.32 28.26
N ILE A 121 -24.08 -8.74 29.11
CA ILE A 121 -22.65 -8.63 28.78
C ILE A 121 -22.30 -9.55 27.59
N LYS A 122 -22.90 -10.74 27.50
CA LYS A 122 -22.76 -11.62 26.32
C LYS A 122 -23.26 -10.93 25.06
N ALA A 123 -24.42 -10.29 25.11
CA ALA A 123 -24.97 -9.54 23.98
C ALA A 123 -24.03 -8.39 23.58
N THR A 124 -23.49 -7.63 24.54
CA THR A 124 -22.50 -6.57 24.29
C THR A 124 -21.25 -7.11 23.58
N LEU A 125 -20.68 -8.23 24.05
CA LEU A 125 -19.51 -8.87 23.44
C LEU A 125 -19.81 -9.34 22.00
N ARG A 126 -20.94 -10.01 21.77
CA ARG A 126 -21.35 -10.50 20.44
C ARG A 126 -21.64 -9.37 19.46
N ASN A 127 -22.29 -8.30 19.93
CA ASN A 127 -22.56 -7.11 19.13
C ASN A 127 -21.27 -6.38 18.76
N ALA A 128 -20.33 -6.27 19.70
CA ALA A 128 -19.00 -5.72 19.43
C ALA A 128 -18.24 -6.56 18.39
N ALA A 129 -18.22 -7.89 18.55
CA ALA A 129 -17.59 -8.80 17.59
C ALA A 129 -18.19 -8.66 16.19
N THR A 130 -19.52 -8.58 16.10
CA THR A 130 -20.25 -8.42 14.82
C THR A 130 -19.94 -7.09 14.17
N GLY A 131 -19.97 -5.98 14.93
CA GLY A 131 -19.67 -4.64 14.40
C GLY A 131 -18.24 -4.53 13.86
N VAL A 132 -17.25 -5.09 14.57
CA VAL A 132 -15.87 -5.13 14.09
C VAL A 132 -15.73 -6.02 12.85
N LYS A 133 -16.35 -7.21 12.84
CA LYS A 133 -16.35 -8.10 11.66
C LYS A 133 -16.99 -7.45 10.43
N GLN A 134 -18.09 -6.74 10.61
CA GLN A 134 -18.74 -6.01 9.51
C GLN A 134 -17.77 -4.98 8.93
N LYS A 135 -17.08 -4.21 9.78
CA LYS A 135 -16.11 -3.22 9.30
C LYS A 135 -14.91 -3.85 8.60
N LEU A 136 -14.43 -5.00 9.08
CA LEU A 136 -13.41 -5.80 8.38
C LEU A 136 -13.92 -6.34 7.04
N GLY A 137 -15.20 -6.72 6.95
CA GLY A 137 -15.86 -7.09 5.71
C GLY A 137 -15.81 -5.97 4.67
N GLU A 138 -16.10 -4.73 5.08
CA GLU A 138 -16.04 -3.55 4.20
C GLU A 138 -14.62 -3.26 3.69
N ILE A 139 -13.59 -3.51 4.51
CA ILE A 139 -12.18 -3.33 4.12
C ILE A 139 -11.76 -4.46 3.17
N SER A 140 -12.05 -5.72 3.53
CA SER A 140 -11.64 -6.90 2.76
C SER A 140 -12.32 -7.01 1.39
N ALA A 141 -13.55 -6.50 1.25
CA ALA A 141 -14.27 -6.50 -0.03
C ALA A 141 -13.61 -5.62 -1.10
N ILE A 142 -12.67 -4.75 -0.74
CA ILE A 142 -11.98 -3.88 -1.69
C ILE A 142 -10.81 -4.64 -2.32
N VAL A 143 -11.00 -5.14 -3.54
CA VAL A 143 -9.98 -5.84 -4.30
C VAL A 143 -9.11 -4.85 -5.09
N LEU A 144 -7.82 -4.80 -4.75
CA LEU A 144 -6.83 -3.84 -5.29
C LEU A 144 -5.79 -4.48 -6.22
N SER A 145 -5.43 -5.75 -5.99
CA SER A 145 -4.25 -6.38 -6.56
C SER A 145 -4.50 -7.27 -7.79
N GLU A 146 -5.75 -7.37 -8.27
CA GLU A 146 -6.08 -8.19 -9.44
C GLU A 146 -5.24 -7.77 -10.66
N ARG A 147 -4.36 -8.67 -11.11
CA ARG A 147 -3.44 -8.48 -12.26
C ARG A 147 -2.44 -7.32 -12.12
N THR A 148 -2.38 -6.66 -10.96
CA THR A 148 -1.43 -5.58 -10.68
C THR A 148 0.01 -6.09 -10.73
N GLN A 149 0.27 -7.29 -10.21
CA GLN A 149 1.61 -7.89 -10.23
C GLN A 149 2.07 -8.23 -11.65
N GLU A 150 1.19 -8.81 -12.47
CA GLU A 150 1.47 -9.11 -13.88
C GLU A 150 1.82 -7.83 -14.65
N THR A 151 1.00 -6.79 -14.48
CA THR A 151 1.20 -5.49 -15.12
C THR A 151 2.49 -4.82 -14.65
N LEU A 152 2.81 -4.89 -13.34
CA LEU A 152 4.06 -4.37 -12.79
C LEU A 152 5.26 -5.04 -13.45
N THR A 153 5.28 -6.37 -13.49
CA THR A 153 6.36 -7.12 -14.13
C THR A 153 6.53 -6.77 -15.60
N GLN A 154 5.43 -6.59 -16.34
CA GLN A 154 5.49 -6.13 -17.74
C GLN A 154 6.13 -4.74 -17.88
N GLN A 155 5.76 -3.77 -17.03
CA GLN A 155 6.33 -2.42 -17.10
C GLN A 155 7.81 -2.40 -16.64
N GLU A 156 8.17 -3.22 -15.65
CA GLU A 156 9.56 -3.40 -15.21
C GLU A 156 10.42 -4.00 -16.33
N GLN A 157 9.89 -4.93 -17.12
CA GLN A 157 10.57 -5.51 -18.28
C GLN A 157 10.73 -4.51 -19.44
N ARG A 158 9.77 -3.60 -19.63
CA ARG A 158 9.83 -2.54 -20.64
C ARG A 158 10.89 -1.47 -20.33
N LYS A 159 11.20 -1.25 -19.05
CA LYS A 159 12.17 -0.23 -18.62
C LYS A 159 13.56 -0.37 -19.28
N PRO A 160 14.25 -1.54 -19.26
CA PRO A 160 15.53 -1.69 -19.95
C PRO A 160 15.44 -1.50 -21.46
N GLU A 161 14.30 -1.85 -22.09
CA GLU A 161 14.09 -1.64 -23.53
C GLU A 161 14.08 -0.15 -23.88
N LEU A 162 13.36 0.67 -23.11
CA LEU A 162 13.34 2.13 -23.28
C LEU A 162 14.72 2.76 -23.05
N VAL A 163 15.42 2.33 -22.00
CA VAL A 163 16.79 2.80 -21.72
C VAL A 163 17.73 2.49 -22.87
N SER A 164 17.67 1.26 -23.41
CA SER A 164 18.47 0.83 -24.54
C SER A 164 18.14 1.63 -25.81
N ALA A 165 16.86 1.83 -26.10
CA ALA A 165 16.40 2.60 -27.25
C ALA A 165 16.87 4.06 -27.20
N ILE A 166 16.77 4.72 -26.03
CA ILE A 166 17.29 6.09 -25.82
C ILE A 166 18.80 6.14 -26.04
N ALA A 167 19.55 5.18 -25.47
CA ALA A 167 21.00 5.13 -25.62
C ALA A 167 21.42 4.93 -27.08
N ALA A 168 20.75 4.05 -27.81
CA ALA A 168 21.00 3.81 -29.22
C ALA A 168 20.74 5.07 -30.07
N LYS A 169 19.63 5.77 -29.84
CA LYS A 169 19.33 7.03 -30.56
C LYS A 169 20.31 8.15 -30.22
N ARG A 170 20.76 8.28 -28.96
CA ARG A 170 21.81 9.25 -28.58
C ARG A 170 23.16 8.93 -29.23
N ALA A 171 23.51 7.65 -29.36
CA ALA A 171 24.71 7.23 -30.07
C ALA A 171 24.63 7.58 -31.57
N ALA A 172 23.47 7.32 -32.20
CA ALA A 172 23.22 7.71 -33.58
C ALA A 172 23.30 9.24 -33.76
N TRP A 173 22.66 10.00 -32.88
CA TRP A 173 22.70 11.47 -32.85
C TRP A 173 24.14 11.99 -32.80
N LYS A 174 24.96 11.45 -31.88
CA LYS A 174 26.38 11.84 -31.74
C LYS A 174 27.18 11.53 -32.99
N GLY A 175 26.88 10.42 -33.67
CA GLY A 175 27.47 10.07 -34.95
C GLY A 175 27.14 11.10 -36.04
N LEU A 176 25.86 11.46 -36.16
CA LEU A 176 25.41 12.46 -37.15
C LEU A 176 25.97 13.85 -36.87
N ASP A 177 25.99 14.30 -35.62
CA ASP A 177 26.55 15.60 -35.25
C ASP A 177 28.06 15.67 -35.51
N GLY A 178 28.79 14.57 -35.28
CA GLY A 178 30.20 14.46 -35.63
C GLY A 178 30.45 14.53 -37.14
N ASP A 179 29.61 13.89 -37.96
CA ASP A 179 29.70 13.96 -39.42
C ASP A 179 29.31 15.36 -39.95
N ARG A 180 28.29 15.97 -39.35
CA ARG A 180 27.87 17.35 -39.63
C ARG A 180 28.97 18.36 -39.32
N ALA A 181 29.65 18.24 -38.18
CA ALA A 181 30.73 19.14 -37.80
C ALA A 181 31.90 19.11 -38.80
N LYS A 182 32.23 17.93 -39.35
CA LYS A 182 33.24 17.78 -40.41
C LYS A 182 32.82 18.49 -41.70
N ILE A 183 31.55 18.36 -42.10
CA ILE A 183 31.01 19.08 -43.28
C ILE A 183 31.07 20.59 -43.07
N ILE A 184 30.69 21.09 -41.89
CA ILE A 184 30.74 22.53 -41.56
C ILE A 184 32.19 23.04 -41.63
N ALA A 185 33.14 22.32 -41.02
CA ALA A 185 34.55 22.69 -41.06
C ALA A 185 35.09 22.76 -42.50
N ALA A 186 34.71 21.80 -43.36
CA ALA A 186 35.06 21.84 -44.78
C ALA A 186 34.47 23.07 -45.49
N GLN A 187 33.17 23.34 -45.28
CA GLN A 187 32.48 24.51 -45.86
C GLN A 187 33.12 25.83 -45.42
N ASP A 188 33.50 25.94 -44.15
CA ASP A 188 34.12 27.15 -43.59
C ASP A 188 35.50 27.42 -44.22
N VAL A 189 36.32 26.39 -44.40
CA VAL A 189 37.61 26.53 -45.11
C VAL A 189 37.41 26.90 -46.57
N ILE A 190 36.48 26.22 -47.26
CA ILE A 190 36.17 26.49 -48.68
C ILE A 190 35.74 27.95 -48.87
N ARG A 191 34.90 28.47 -47.97
CA ARG A 191 34.45 29.86 -47.97
C ARG A 191 35.59 30.82 -47.62
N ALA A 192 36.37 30.55 -46.57
CA ALA A 192 37.43 31.45 -46.12
C ALA A 192 38.58 31.59 -47.13
N ARG A 193 38.81 30.56 -47.95
CA ARG A 193 39.88 30.51 -48.96
C ARG A 193 39.38 30.79 -50.39
N ASN A 194 38.10 31.13 -50.55
CA ASN A 194 37.46 31.35 -51.87
C ASN A 194 37.74 30.22 -52.88
N ILE A 195 37.76 28.96 -52.41
CA ILE A 195 38.14 27.81 -53.25
C ILE A 195 37.13 27.62 -54.39
N VAL A 196 35.87 28.00 -54.15
CA VAL A 196 34.77 27.94 -55.12
C VAL A 196 35.10 28.71 -56.40
N ASP A 197 35.71 29.90 -56.28
CA ASP A 197 36.04 30.76 -57.42
C ASP A 197 37.18 30.18 -58.27
N ILE A 198 38.07 29.39 -57.64
CA ILE A 198 39.24 28.80 -58.29
C ILE A 198 38.84 27.52 -59.05
N TYR A 199 37.98 26.68 -58.45
CA TYR A 199 37.70 25.32 -58.93
C TYR A 199 36.29 25.10 -59.51
N LYS A 200 35.51 26.18 -59.67
CA LYS A 200 34.29 26.21 -60.52
C LYS A 200 33.36 25.02 -60.25
N ASP A 201 32.81 25.00 -59.03
CA ASP A 201 31.78 24.09 -58.49
C ASP A 201 32.26 22.77 -57.87
N PHE A 202 33.43 22.24 -58.22
CA PHE A 202 33.93 20.96 -57.69
C PHE A 202 34.94 21.13 -56.56
N ILE A 203 34.87 20.25 -55.57
CA ILE A 203 35.87 20.17 -54.51
C ILE A 203 37.17 19.59 -55.11
N PRO A 204 38.33 20.25 -54.93
CA PRO A 204 39.58 19.80 -55.53
C PRO A 204 39.99 18.41 -55.02
N LYS A 205 40.36 17.52 -55.95
CA LYS A 205 40.90 16.18 -55.60
C LYS A 205 42.34 16.27 -55.06
N ASP A 206 43.13 17.20 -55.60
CA ASP A 206 44.54 17.41 -55.25
C ASP A 206 44.69 18.60 -54.30
N LEU A 207 44.28 18.45 -53.04
CA LEU A 207 44.36 19.53 -52.04
C LEU A 207 45.79 20.04 -51.80
N GLU A 208 46.82 19.23 -52.12
CA GLU A 208 48.24 19.60 -52.04
C GLU A 208 48.65 20.68 -53.06
N LYS A 209 47.89 20.82 -54.15
CA LYS A 209 48.10 21.85 -55.17
C LYS A 209 47.35 23.14 -54.86
N VAL A 210 46.52 23.13 -53.80
CA VAL A 210 45.84 24.31 -53.27
C VAL A 210 46.72 24.87 -52.16
N ASP A 211 46.92 26.20 -52.13
CA ASP A 211 47.67 26.88 -51.07
C ASP A 211 46.88 26.88 -49.75
N LEU A 212 46.80 25.72 -49.11
CA LEU A 212 46.10 25.46 -47.86
C LEU A 212 47.08 25.06 -46.78
N LYS A 213 46.84 25.53 -45.55
CA LYS A 213 47.55 24.99 -44.40
C LYS A 213 47.12 23.54 -44.17
N LYS A 214 48.01 22.72 -43.60
CA LYS A 214 47.74 21.30 -43.31
C LYS A 214 46.40 21.06 -42.58
N PRO A 215 46.00 21.83 -41.54
CA PRO A 215 44.70 21.65 -40.90
C PRO A 215 43.49 21.99 -41.79
N GLU A 216 43.67 22.93 -42.72
CA GLU A 216 42.62 23.38 -43.64
C GLU A 216 42.36 22.33 -44.73
N ALA A 217 43.43 21.78 -45.30
CA ALA A 217 43.35 20.65 -46.24
C ALA A 217 42.71 19.42 -45.56
N GLU A 218 43.08 19.13 -44.31
CA GLU A 218 42.51 18.00 -43.57
C GLU A 218 41.02 18.17 -43.28
N ALA A 219 40.56 19.38 -42.94
CA ALA A 219 39.13 19.66 -42.76
C ALA A 219 38.32 19.38 -44.04
N ILE A 220 38.81 19.81 -45.21
CA ILE A 220 38.17 19.50 -46.50
C ILE A 220 38.19 17.99 -46.76
N ARG A 221 39.32 17.31 -46.50
CA ARG A 221 39.45 15.86 -46.66
C ARG A 221 38.41 15.10 -45.84
N LEU A 222 38.25 15.45 -44.56
CA LEU A 222 37.28 14.83 -43.66
C LEU A 222 35.83 15.10 -44.09
N GLY A 223 35.51 16.31 -44.57
CA GLY A 223 34.18 16.61 -45.12
C GLY A 223 33.86 15.78 -46.37
N VAL A 224 34.83 15.64 -47.29
CA VAL A 224 34.69 14.77 -48.48
C VAL A 224 34.55 13.30 -48.08
N GLU A 225 35.25 12.84 -47.06
CA GLU A 225 35.13 11.47 -46.54
C GLU A 225 33.70 11.18 -46.03
N VAL A 226 33.07 12.16 -45.37
CA VAL A 226 31.65 12.07 -45.00
C VAL A 226 30.75 12.00 -46.24
N LEU A 227 30.99 12.83 -47.26
CA LEU A 227 30.22 12.74 -48.51
C LEU A 227 30.35 11.38 -49.18
N LYS A 228 31.57 10.81 -49.24
CA LYS A 228 31.80 9.45 -49.75
C LYS A 228 31.02 8.41 -48.97
N LYS A 229 30.99 8.53 -47.64
CA LYS A 229 30.25 7.60 -46.78
C LYS A 229 28.74 7.65 -47.04
N ILE A 230 28.17 8.83 -47.31
CA ILE A 230 26.72 9.02 -47.47
C ILE A 230 26.27 8.76 -48.91
N MET A 231 27.02 9.26 -49.89
CA MET A 231 26.64 9.28 -51.30
C MET A 231 27.34 8.20 -52.14
N GLY A 232 28.31 7.49 -51.57
CA GLY A 232 29.20 6.58 -52.30
C GLY A 232 30.30 7.32 -53.07
N GLU A 233 31.14 6.58 -53.80
CA GLU A 233 32.14 7.20 -54.67
C GLU A 233 31.52 7.69 -55.98
N ILE A 234 31.78 8.95 -56.33
CA ILE A 234 31.30 9.58 -57.56
C ILE A 234 32.48 9.81 -58.50
N SER A 235 32.39 9.34 -59.74
CA SER A 235 33.46 9.42 -60.76
C SER A 235 33.88 10.87 -61.04
N GLU A 236 32.92 11.78 -61.12
CA GLU A 236 33.12 13.21 -61.39
C GLU A 236 33.67 13.99 -60.18
N GLY A 237 33.63 13.42 -58.98
CA GLY A 237 33.96 14.10 -57.72
C GLY A 237 32.76 14.82 -57.10
N PHE A 238 32.95 15.38 -55.90
CA PHE A 238 31.88 16.05 -55.16
C PHE A 238 31.85 17.55 -55.45
N LYS A 239 30.64 18.11 -55.49
CA LYS A 239 30.41 19.55 -55.62
C LYS A 239 30.32 20.23 -54.26
N TYR A 240 30.50 21.54 -54.24
CA TYR A 240 30.27 22.35 -53.03
C TYR A 240 28.81 22.33 -52.58
N SER A 241 27.86 22.26 -53.53
CA SER A 241 26.43 22.08 -53.25
C SER A 241 26.16 20.79 -52.49
N ASP A 242 26.90 19.71 -52.80
CA ASP A 242 26.71 18.41 -52.13
C ASP A 242 27.01 18.50 -50.63
N LEU A 243 28.02 19.30 -50.21
CA LEU A 243 28.26 19.59 -48.80
C LEU A 243 27.07 20.30 -48.15
N ALA A 244 26.46 21.26 -48.85
CA ALA A 244 25.31 22.01 -48.34
C ALA A 244 24.06 21.14 -48.22
N ASP A 245 23.79 20.33 -49.24
CA ASP A 245 22.65 19.42 -49.27
C ASP A 245 22.79 18.33 -48.20
N GLN A 246 23.98 17.73 -48.07
CA GLN A 246 24.22 16.73 -47.02
C GLN A 246 24.20 17.31 -45.62
N ARG A 247 24.70 18.54 -45.42
CA ARG A 247 24.54 19.25 -44.14
C ARG A 247 23.06 19.39 -43.79
N LYS A 248 22.24 19.87 -44.73
CA LYS A 248 20.79 20.05 -44.51
C LYS A 248 20.10 18.72 -44.21
N ALA A 249 20.48 17.65 -44.91
CA ALA A 249 19.95 16.31 -44.63
C ALA A 249 20.33 15.82 -43.22
N LEU A 250 21.58 16.02 -42.80
CA LEU A 250 22.03 15.70 -41.44
C LEU A 250 21.31 16.54 -40.38
N ASP A 251 21.11 17.85 -40.62
CA ASP A 251 20.31 18.72 -39.74
C ASP A 251 18.90 18.13 -39.54
N SER A 252 18.20 17.77 -40.62
CA SER A 252 16.85 17.18 -40.53
C SER A 252 16.83 15.82 -39.82
N GLN A 253 17.84 14.97 -40.02
CA GLN A 253 17.93 13.70 -39.30
C GLN A 253 18.20 13.89 -37.81
N ILE A 254 19.02 14.88 -37.46
CA ILE A 254 19.30 15.26 -36.07
C ILE A 254 18.02 15.77 -35.40
N GLU A 255 17.28 16.67 -36.05
CA GLU A 255 15.99 17.18 -35.54
C GLU A 255 14.98 16.04 -35.30
N GLN A 256 14.91 15.07 -36.21
CA GLN A 256 14.06 13.89 -36.03
C GLN A 256 14.52 13.04 -34.84
N LEU A 257 15.83 12.78 -34.70
CA LEU A 257 16.36 12.04 -33.56
C LEU A 257 16.12 12.75 -32.24
N ASP A 258 16.22 14.09 -32.20
CA ASP A 258 15.91 14.88 -31.01
C ASP A 258 14.45 14.71 -30.61
N SER A 259 13.52 14.82 -31.57
CA SER A 259 12.09 14.57 -31.34
C SER A 259 11.83 13.15 -30.82
N ASP A 260 12.44 12.14 -31.44
CA ASP A 260 12.28 10.74 -31.02
C ASP A 260 12.84 10.49 -29.62
N ILE A 261 14.00 11.07 -29.29
CA ILE A 261 14.61 10.96 -27.95
C ILE A 261 13.69 11.60 -26.92
N LEU A 262 13.14 12.78 -27.19
CA LEU A 262 12.20 13.44 -26.28
C LEU A 262 10.94 12.60 -26.05
N ALA A 263 10.38 12.00 -27.11
CA ALA A 263 9.23 11.11 -27.00
C ALA A 263 9.54 9.87 -26.14
N LEU A 264 10.66 9.20 -26.37
CA LEU A 264 11.07 8.05 -25.56
C LEU A 264 11.36 8.41 -24.10
N VAL A 265 11.94 9.58 -23.85
CA VAL A 265 12.17 10.07 -22.47
C VAL A 265 10.84 10.36 -21.76
N ALA A 266 9.86 10.91 -22.47
CA ALA A 266 8.51 11.10 -21.92
C ALA A 266 7.84 9.76 -21.61
N GLU A 267 7.91 8.80 -22.53
CA GLU A 267 7.40 7.44 -22.35
C GLU A 267 8.06 6.72 -21.16
N GLN A 268 9.38 6.87 -20.99
CA GLN A 268 10.11 6.34 -19.85
C GLN A 268 9.61 6.92 -18.52
N ARG A 269 9.37 8.24 -18.46
CA ARG A 269 8.82 8.90 -17.26
C ARG A 269 7.41 8.41 -16.94
N GLU A 270 6.56 8.24 -17.95
CA GLU A 270 5.23 7.67 -17.77
C GLU A 270 5.28 6.23 -17.25
N ASN A 271 6.19 5.42 -17.80
CA ASN A 271 6.40 4.04 -17.36
C ASN A 271 6.89 3.98 -15.91
N ASP A 272 7.84 4.84 -15.52
CA ASP A 272 8.35 4.92 -14.15
C ASP A 272 7.26 5.36 -13.15
N ALA A 273 6.44 6.34 -13.52
CA ALA A 273 5.30 6.77 -12.70
C ALA A 273 4.27 5.63 -12.54
N LEU A 274 3.98 4.89 -13.61
CA LEU A 274 3.07 3.75 -13.57
C LEU A 274 3.61 2.60 -12.70
N ILE A 275 4.90 2.30 -12.78
CA ILE A 275 5.57 1.33 -11.89
C ILE A 275 5.41 1.76 -10.42
N GLY A 276 5.61 3.06 -10.14
CA GLY A 276 5.42 3.64 -8.81
C GLY A 276 4.00 3.43 -8.28
N ASP A 277 2.99 3.76 -9.09
CA ASP A 277 1.58 3.57 -8.74
C ASP A 277 1.22 2.09 -8.53
N LEU A 278 1.65 1.18 -9.41
CA LEU A 278 1.42 -0.26 -9.29
C LEU A 278 2.07 -0.84 -8.02
N SER A 279 3.28 -0.40 -7.69
CA SER A 279 3.98 -0.80 -6.47
C SER A 279 3.27 -0.29 -5.21
N ALA A 280 2.72 0.93 -5.27
CA ALA A 280 1.91 1.49 -4.19
C ALA A 280 0.64 0.64 -3.96
N VAL A 281 -0.05 0.22 -5.02
CA VAL A 281 -1.24 -0.65 -4.93
C VAL A 281 -0.93 -1.97 -4.22
N ILE A 282 0.16 -2.65 -4.61
CA ILE A 282 0.58 -3.92 -3.98
C ILE A 282 0.91 -3.69 -2.51
N SER A 283 1.59 -2.58 -2.21
CA SER A 283 1.93 -2.21 -0.83
C SER A 283 0.69 -1.92 0.02
N ILE A 284 -0.31 -1.23 -0.52
CA ILE A 284 -1.60 -1.00 0.13
C ILE A 284 -2.28 -2.33 0.45
N ASP A 285 -2.31 -3.27 -0.51
CA ASP A 285 -2.93 -4.59 -0.32
C ASP A 285 -2.25 -5.37 0.83
N GLY A 286 -0.92 -5.36 0.88
CA GLY A 286 -0.14 -5.96 1.97
C GLY A 286 -0.43 -5.32 3.33
N LYS A 287 -0.47 -3.99 3.40
CA LYS A 287 -0.80 -3.25 4.64
C LYS A 287 -2.25 -3.48 5.08
N ARG A 288 -3.18 -3.55 4.14
CA ARG A 288 -4.59 -3.90 4.39
C ARG A 288 -4.70 -5.28 5.01
N ASN A 289 -4.01 -6.28 4.46
CA ASN A 289 -4.04 -7.65 4.97
C ASN A 289 -3.43 -7.74 6.38
N ALA A 290 -2.32 -7.04 6.64
CA ALA A 290 -1.72 -6.97 7.98
C ALA A 290 -2.69 -6.34 9.00
N LEU A 291 -3.31 -5.21 8.63
CA LEU A 291 -4.33 -4.54 9.46
C LEU A 291 -5.52 -5.47 9.76
N ILE A 292 -6.06 -6.17 8.76
CA ILE A 292 -7.15 -7.13 8.95
C ILE A 292 -6.72 -8.24 9.91
N GLY A 293 -5.52 -8.79 9.72
CA GLY A 293 -4.99 -9.88 10.56
C GLY A 293 -4.92 -9.50 12.04
N GLU A 294 -4.45 -8.30 12.34
CA GLU A 294 -4.36 -7.81 13.72
C GLU A 294 -5.74 -7.53 14.33
N VAL A 295 -6.62 -6.86 13.60
CA VAL A 295 -7.93 -6.45 14.12
C VAL A 295 -8.85 -7.66 14.33
N ASN A 296 -8.69 -8.72 13.54
CA ASN A 296 -9.50 -9.93 13.65
C ASN A 296 -9.26 -10.71 14.96
N LYS A 297 -8.22 -10.36 15.73
CA LYS A 297 -8.01 -10.88 17.09
C LYS A 297 -9.12 -10.43 18.05
N LEU A 298 -9.67 -9.22 17.89
CA LEU A 298 -10.73 -8.69 18.77
C LEU A 298 -12.05 -9.46 18.67
N PRO A 299 -12.66 -9.64 17.48
CA PRO A 299 -13.88 -10.45 17.37
C PRO A 299 -13.72 -11.88 17.88
N SER A 300 -12.53 -12.46 17.69
CA SER A 300 -12.20 -13.80 18.19
C SER A 300 -12.21 -13.83 19.71
N ALA A 301 -11.57 -12.86 20.37
CA ALA A 301 -11.57 -12.73 21.82
C ALA A 301 -12.98 -12.47 22.37
N PHE A 302 -13.73 -11.53 21.79
CA PHE A 302 -15.08 -11.19 22.24
C PHE A 302 -16.05 -12.36 22.13
N THR A 303 -15.99 -13.11 21.03
CA THR A 303 -16.81 -14.31 20.87
C THR A 303 -16.41 -15.37 21.88
N GLY A 304 -15.10 -15.61 22.08
CA GLY A 304 -14.59 -16.56 23.05
C GLY A 304 -15.04 -16.26 24.49
N PHE A 305 -14.97 -14.99 24.91
CA PHE A 305 -15.50 -14.57 26.21
C PHE A 305 -17.01 -14.80 26.35
N ALA A 306 -17.79 -14.51 25.31
CA ALA A 306 -19.23 -14.78 25.33
C ALA A 306 -19.53 -16.28 25.46
N ASP A 307 -18.74 -17.12 24.80
CA ASP A 307 -18.88 -18.57 24.85
C ASP A 307 -18.40 -19.16 26.19
N GLU A 308 -17.39 -18.56 26.84
CA GLU A 308 -17.01 -18.88 28.22
C GLU A 308 -18.14 -18.55 29.21
N LEU A 309 -18.82 -17.41 29.02
CA LEU A 309 -19.98 -17.04 29.82
C LEU A 309 -21.18 -17.97 29.57
N ASP A 310 -21.35 -18.52 28.37
CA ASP A 310 -22.40 -19.52 28.09
C ASP A 310 -22.16 -20.85 28.81
N LYS A 311 -20.90 -21.18 29.12
CA LYS A 311 -20.56 -22.39 29.88
C LYS A 311 -20.93 -22.27 31.36
N LEU A 312 -21.21 -21.06 31.86
CA LEU A 312 -21.73 -20.86 33.21
C LEU A 312 -23.19 -21.34 33.27
N SER A 313 -23.37 -22.62 33.61
CA SER A 313 -24.69 -23.23 33.77
C SER A 313 -24.75 -24.16 34.98
N GLY A 314 -25.94 -24.25 35.59
CA GLY A 314 -26.22 -25.16 36.70
C GLY A 314 -25.28 -24.98 37.90
N THR A 315 -24.84 -26.10 38.48
CA THR A 315 -23.99 -26.16 39.68
C THR A 315 -22.55 -25.64 39.48
N ALA A 316 -22.16 -25.30 38.25
CA ALA A 316 -20.84 -24.72 37.96
C ALA A 316 -20.78 -23.20 38.20
N VAL A 317 -21.93 -22.55 38.40
CA VAL A 317 -22.02 -21.11 38.63
C VAL A 317 -21.68 -20.81 40.08
N THR A 318 -20.48 -20.26 40.29
CA THR A 318 -20.00 -19.76 41.58
C THR A 318 -19.53 -18.32 41.43
N GLU A 319 -19.58 -17.53 42.50
CA GLU A 319 -19.02 -16.18 42.54
C GLU A 319 -17.58 -16.15 41.99
N ALA A 320 -16.74 -17.08 42.45
CA ALA A 320 -15.35 -17.18 42.02
C ALA A 320 -15.21 -17.42 40.50
N SER A 321 -16.02 -18.32 39.94
CA SER A 321 -15.98 -18.60 38.49
C SER A 321 -16.39 -17.42 37.63
N VAL A 322 -17.44 -16.69 38.03
CA VAL A 322 -17.95 -15.52 37.30
C VAL A 322 -16.97 -14.35 37.43
N THR A 323 -16.52 -14.06 38.65
CA THR A 323 -15.56 -12.99 38.95
C THR A 323 -14.26 -13.18 38.17
N LYS A 324 -13.80 -14.43 38.00
CA LYS A 324 -12.61 -14.74 37.20
C LYS A 324 -12.79 -14.40 35.72
N ILE A 325 -13.93 -14.78 35.12
CA ILE A 325 -14.21 -14.49 33.70
C ILE A 325 -14.38 -12.98 33.50
N LEU A 326 -15.16 -12.30 34.36
CA LEU A 326 -15.33 -10.85 34.30
C LEU A 326 -14.02 -10.08 34.47
N SER A 327 -13.15 -10.53 35.38
CA SER A 327 -11.81 -9.94 35.54
C SER A 327 -10.99 -10.09 34.27
N SER A 328 -11.06 -11.24 33.60
CA SER A 328 -10.34 -11.48 32.35
C SER A 328 -10.84 -10.56 31.22
N ILE A 329 -12.17 -10.40 31.09
CA ILE A 329 -12.78 -9.46 30.15
C ILE A 329 -12.34 -8.02 30.44
N LYS A 330 -12.40 -7.61 31.71
CA LYS A 330 -12.03 -6.26 32.16
C LYS A 330 -10.57 -5.95 31.87
N THR A 331 -9.66 -6.85 32.23
CA THR A 331 -8.23 -6.69 31.97
C THR A 331 -7.94 -6.64 30.48
N TYR A 332 -8.50 -7.56 29.69
CA TYR A 332 -8.30 -7.58 28.24
C TYR A 332 -8.78 -6.30 27.57
N ALA A 333 -10.01 -5.85 27.88
CA ALA A 333 -10.55 -4.62 27.31
C ALA A 333 -9.75 -3.38 27.73
N ALA A 334 -9.32 -3.30 29.00
CA ALA A 334 -8.49 -2.21 29.49
C ALA A 334 -7.11 -2.17 28.82
N ASN A 335 -6.44 -3.31 28.69
CA ASN A 335 -5.15 -3.41 28.00
C ASN A 335 -5.27 -2.96 26.54
N CYS A 336 -6.31 -3.44 25.83
CA CYS A 336 -6.55 -3.05 24.45
C CYS A 336 -6.85 -1.55 24.31
N LEU A 337 -7.64 -0.97 25.22
CA LEU A 337 -7.92 0.47 25.23
C LEU A 337 -6.66 1.29 25.46
N ASP A 338 -5.84 0.92 26.44
CA ASP A 338 -4.58 1.60 26.75
C ASP A 338 -3.60 1.49 25.59
N ALA A 339 -3.39 0.29 25.05
CA ALA A 339 -2.53 0.05 23.89
C ALA A 339 -2.99 0.86 22.67
N ARG A 340 -4.30 0.89 22.38
CA ARG A 340 -4.87 1.75 21.34
C ARG A 340 -4.57 3.23 21.61
N ASN A 341 -4.89 3.73 22.80
CA ASN A 341 -4.77 5.15 23.11
C ASN A 341 -3.32 5.66 23.06
N ARG A 342 -2.32 4.80 23.27
CA ARG A 342 -0.90 5.14 23.12
C ARG A 342 -0.46 5.39 21.68
N VAL A 343 -1.19 4.84 20.71
CA VAL A 343 -0.83 4.91 19.28
C VAL A 343 -1.79 5.76 18.46
N ILE A 344 -2.84 6.33 19.10
CA ILE A 344 -3.68 7.33 18.44
C ILE A 344 -2.77 8.52 18.13
N ILE A 345 -2.49 8.67 16.85
CA ILE A 345 -1.85 9.86 16.30
C ILE A 345 -2.91 10.97 16.38
N THR A 346 -2.81 11.83 17.39
CA THR A 346 -3.44 13.17 17.35
C THR A 346 -2.95 13.96 16.15
#